data_AF-A0A0A2LAC0-F1
#
_entry.id   AF-A0A0A2LAC0-F1
#
_cell.length_a   1.000
_cell.length_b   1.000
_cell.length_c   1.000
_cell.angle_alpha   90.00
_cell.angle_beta   90.00
_cell.angle_gamma   90.00
#
_symmetry.space_group_name_H-M   'P 1'
#
loop_
_entity.id
_entity.type
_entity.pdbx_description
1 polymer ?
#
loop_
_entity_poly.entity_id
_entity_poly.type
_entity_poly.pdbx_seq_one_letter_code
_entity_poly.pdbx_strand_id
1 'polypeptide(L)'
;MSRCLSSVESALKSLSYHSYTLWLFVFSDFKTIVAPSTIFGITNAWAASKYDPHVPGALYPPKTISDSPKSIGRALAALSWLLVNLIPFAINNQRGQRAIAEDGLNKPWRPFPRGRISHEWGTRVMVTLYILAPIYSLAFAGGVRHSVALIWLGVWYNNWGGADKNPVIRNIINGLGYTCFASGAMEVALGGSLLSLHPLGWLGRWLLVITGIIFSTVQLQDMSDQPGDAKRGRRTVPLYGIGFTGGLEDSDDQTVLITGANVGLGLEAARHITRLGAARVILGVRNVAAGKEAKENIEKSTGRLGVCEVWEVDLASHASVLAFGERISKLPKLDAAILNAALATEEYNSVEGYERTITVNVINTLLLGLLLLPTLKATRQKNPSHTPRLSFVVSEVHGWVDFTEWKEDEPMKVLSDQTKAKMGERYPLSKLLEVLLVQELAGRVRGSEVIINMLNPGLCHSQLGRESDWKLTLMKMLLARSTEVGSRTLVAGASAGLESHGAYMHDGYVENTSLSSFVRSDEGRQAREKLWAELSSILEGVYPGVMQNV
;
A
#
# COMPACT_ATOMS: atom_id res chain seq x y z
N MET A 1 37.04 37.30 19.63
CA MET A 1 35.67 36.97 19.15
C MET A 1 35.64 35.94 18.03
N SER A 2 36.36 36.12 16.92
CA SER A 2 36.35 35.19 15.75
C SER A 2 36.63 33.70 16.10
N ARG A 3 37.66 33.39 16.89
CA ARG A 3 37.96 32.00 17.33
C ARG A 3 36.91 31.38 18.26
N CYS A 4 36.20 32.21 19.03
CA CYS A 4 35.13 31.75 19.92
C CYS A 4 33.86 31.42 19.11
N LEU A 5 33.53 32.29 18.14
CA LEU A 5 32.42 32.06 17.20
C LEU A 5 32.64 30.80 16.35
N SER A 6 33.86 30.56 15.85
CA SER A 6 34.17 29.33 15.10
C SER A 6 34.08 28.06 15.95
N SER A 7 34.46 28.13 17.24
CA SER A 7 34.35 27.02 18.18
C SER A 7 32.89 26.69 18.49
N VAL A 8 32.07 27.71 18.73
CA VAL A 8 30.62 27.55 18.95
C VAL A 8 29.93 26.98 17.71
N GLU A 9 30.26 27.48 16.52
CA GLU A 9 29.70 26.96 15.26
C GLU A 9 30.07 25.49 15.02
N SER A 10 31.33 25.11 15.29
CA SER A 10 31.77 23.72 15.21
C SER A 10 31.05 22.82 16.22
N ALA A 11 30.86 23.30 17.45
CA ALA A 11 30.12 22.59 18.49
C ALA A 11 28.64 22.39 18.09
N LEU A 12 27.99 23.41 17.53
CA LEU A 12 26.61 23.35 17.05
C LEU A 12 26.45 22.38 15.87
N LYS A 13 27.38 22.39 14.90
CA LYS A 13 27.39 21.43 13.79
C LYS A 13 27.55 20.00 14.29
N SER A 14 28.46 19.78 15.25
CA SER A 14 28.65 18.47 15.89
C SER A 14 27.40 18.02 16.63
N LEU A 15 26.81 18.88 17.46
CA LEU A 15 25.60 18.59 18.21
C LEU A 15 24.42 18.26 17.28
N SER A 16 24.25 19.02 16.20
CA SER A 16 23.22 18.77 15.17
C SER A 16 23.42 17.41 14.51
N TYR A 17 24.66 17.10 14.10
CA TYR A 17 25.00 15.82 13.48
C TYR A 17 24.70 14.62 14.39
N HIS A 18 25.08 14.71 15.67
CA HIS A 18 24.87 13.63 16.64
C HIS A 18 23.40 13.51 17.06
N SER A 19 22.70 14.63 17.26
CA SER A 19 21.26 14.64 17.55
C SER A 19 20.46 14.01 16.41
N TYR A 20 20.78 14.36 15.15
CA TYR A 20 20.15 13.74 13.99
C TYR A 20 20.48 12.25 13.87
N THR A 21 21.68 11.83 14.26
CA THR A 21 22.06 10.41 14.29
C THR A 21 21.27 9.62 15.33
N LEU A 22 21.04 10.19 16.52
CA LEU A 22 20.17 9.59 17.53
C LEU A 22 18.71 9.50 17.06
N TRP A 23 18.21 10.55 16.40
CA TRP A 23 16.88 10.52 15.78
C TRP A 23 16.74 9.40 14.74
N LEU A 24 17.73 9.22 13.88
CA LEU A 24 17.71 8.18 12.84
C LEU A 24 17.66 6.76 13.42
N PHE A 25 18.14 6.52 14.65
CA PHE A 25 17.98 5.20 15.29
C PHE A 25 16.52 4.86 15.57
N VAL A 26 15.71 5.83 15.97
CA VAL A 26 14.32 5.63 16.41
C VAL A 26 13.29 6.15 15.41
N PHE A 27 13.71 6.65 14.25
CA PHE A 27 12.83 7.30 13.27
C PHE A 27 11.65 6.41 12.85
N SER A 28 11.89 5.13 12.51
CA SER A 28 10.82 4.18 12.16
C SER A 28 9.92 3.90 13.35
N ASP A 29 10.52 3.83 14.53
CA ASP A 29 9.88 3.37 15.76
C ASP A 29 9.14 4.52 16.46
N PHE A 30 9.32 5.74 15.98
CA PHE A 30 8.63 6.91 16.53
C PHE A 30 7.11 6.78 16.35
N LYS A 31 6.67 6.38 15.16
CA LYS A 31 5.25 6.21 14.84
C LYS A 31 4.66 4.93 15.43
N THR A 32 5.47 3.89 15.62
CA THR A 32 4.97 2.58 16.06
C THR A 32 5.06 2.39 17.57
N ILE A 33 6.09 2.95 18.23
CA ILE A 33 6.34 2.78 19.67
C ILE A 33 6.21 4.10 20.42
N VAL A 34 7.00 5.11 20.05
CA VAL A 34 7.19 6.32 20.89
C VAL A 34 5.91 7.13 21.03
N ALA A 35 5.31 7.54 19.91
CA ALA A 35 4.10 8.35 19.93
C ALA A 35 2.89 7.58 20.50
N PRO A 36 2.60 6.33 20.06
CA PRO A 36 1.49 5.56 20.63
C PRO A 36 1.64 5.30 22.12
N SER A 37 2.84 4.94 22.60
CA SER A 37 3.06 4.65 24.03
C SER A 37 2.99 5.90 24.89
N THR A 38 3.44 7.05 24.38
CA THR A 38 3.31 8.34 25.08
C THR A 38 1.84 8.73 25.22
N ILE A 39 1.07 8.66 24.13
CA ILE A 39 -0.37 8.95 24.12
C ILE A 39 -1.10 7.98 25.05
N PHE A 40 -0.80 6.68 24.94
CA PHE A 40 -1.37 5.65 25.78
C PHE A 40 -1.08 5.92 27.26
N GLY A 41 0.17 6.19 27.61
CA GLY A 41 0.60 6.43 28.99
C GLY A 41 -0.15 7.61 29.62
N ILE A 42 -0.28 8.72 28.90
CA ILE A 42 -0.95 9.93 29.39
C ILE A 42 -2.47 9.75 29.49
N THR A 43 -3.10 9.21 28.45
CA THR A 43 -4.56 9.03 28.45
C THR A 43 -5.00 7.99 29.47
N ASN A 44 -4.22 6.93 29.69
CA ASN A 44 -4.49 5.97 30.75
C ASN A 44 -4.17 6.53 32.14
N ALA A 45 -3.16 7.39 32.29
CA ALA A 45 -2.92 8.09 33.55
C ALA A 45 -4.09 9.01 33.93
N TRP A 46 -4.72 9.68 32.95
CA TRP A 46 -5.95 10.45 33.14
C TRP A 46 -7.15 9.60 33.58
N ALA A 47 -7.22 8.38 33.09
CA ALA A 47 -8.31 7.46 33.39
C ALA A 47 -8.07 6.68 34.70
N ALA A 48 -6.83 6.58 35.15
CA ALA A 48 -6.44 5.72 36.28
C ALA A 48 -7.24 6.00 37.56
N SER A 49 -7.46 7.28 37.89
CA SER A 49 -8.21 7.67 39.10
C SER A 49 -9.69 7.25 39.09
N LYS A 50 -10.26 6.89 37.93
CA LYS A 50 -11.63 6.37 37.83
C LYS A 50 -11.74 4.90 38.23
N TYR A 51 -10.67 4.14 38.06
CA TYR A 51 -10.65 2.69 38.31
C TYR A 51 -9.88 2.32 39.58
N ASP A 52 -9.00 3.22 40.03
CA ASP A 52 -8.32 3.16 41.32
C ASP A 52 -8.32 4.56 41.96
N PRO A 53 -9.28 4.85 42.85
CA PRO A 53 -9.36 6.13 43.55
C PRO A 53 -8.12 6.48 44.41
N HIS A 54 -7.29 5.49 44.74
CA HIS A 54 -6.10 5.65 45.56
C HIS A 54 -4.79 5.58 44.75
N VAL A 55 -4.87 5.62 43.41
CA VAL A 55 -3.69 5.56 42.55
C VAL A 55 -2.72 6.73 42.88
N PRO A 56 -1.48 6.44 43.30
CA PRO A 56 -0.52 7.49 43.59
C PRO A 56 -0.26 8.34 42.34
N GLY A 57 -0.08 9.64 42.54
CA GLY A 57 0.28 10.55 41.45
C GLY A 57 -0.81 10.78 40.39
N ALA A 58 -2.09 10.58 40.78
CA ALA A 58 -3.26 10.84 39.95
C ALA A 58 -3.11 12.10 39.08
N LEU A 59 -3.33 11.90 37.78
CA LEU A 59 -3.32 12.94 36.77
C LEU A 59 -4.74 13.06 36.23
N TYR A 60 -5.23 14.29 36.07
CA TYR A 60 -6.56 14.54 35.51
C TYR A 60 -6.42 15.20 34.13
N PRO A 61 -7.36 14.96 33.21
CA PRO A 61 -7.36 15.65 31.93
C PRO A 61 -7.49 17.16 32.16
N PRO A 62 -6.66 17.99 31.50
CA PRO A 62 -6.72 19.44 31.67
C PRO A 62 -8.08 19.96 31.20
N LYS A 63 -8.74 20.78 32.04
CA LYS A 63 -10.02 21.41 31.68
C LYS A 63 -9.79 22.72 30.91
N THR A 64 -8.66 23.37 31.16
CA THR A 64 -8.24 24.62 30.51
C THR A 64 -6.77 24.57 30.11
N ILE A 65 -6.33 25.51 29.26
CA ILE A 65 -4.93 25.61 28.83
C ILE A 65 -3.99 25.84 30.03
N SER A 66 -4.42 26.61 31.04
CA SER A 66 -3.65 26.87 32.26
C SER A 66 -3.40 25.62 33.12
N ASP A 67 -4.21 24.57 32.98
CA ASP A 67 -4.04 23.30 33.69
C ASP A 67 -3.11 22.31 32.96
N SER A 68 -2.73 22.66 31.72
CA SER A 68 -1.93 21.81 30.84
C SER A 68 -0.46 21.61 31.27
N PRO A 69 0.25 22.53 31.96
CA PRO A 69 1.69 22.37 32.24
C PRO A 69 2.06 21.06 32.96
N LYS A 70 1.23 20.59 33.91
CA LYS A 70 1.48 19.34 34.62
C LYS A 70 1.37 18.13 33.69
N SER A 71 0.31 18.07 32.87
CA SER A 71 0.11 17.01 31.89
C SER A 71 1.18 17.02 30.79
N ILE A 72 1.58 18.22 30.34
CA ILE A 72 2.70 18.39 29.38
C ILE A 72 4.00 17.89 30.00
N GLY A 73 4.30 18.27 31.24
CA GLY A 73 5.49 17.79 31.96
C GLY A 73 5.53 16.26 32.09
N ARG A 74 4.39 15.63 32.43
CA ARG A 74 4.27 14.16 32.47
C ARG A 74 4.44 13.52 31.10
N ALA A 75 3.89 14.13 30.04
CA ALA A 75 4.04 13.65 28.68
C ALA A 75 5.50 13.72 28.22
N LEU A 76 6.19 14.81 28.51
CA LEU A 76 7.61 14.97 28.21
C LEU A 76 8.47 13.97 28.99
N ALA A 77 8.14 13.71 30.26
CA ALA A 77 8.83 12.71 31.07
C ALA A 77 8.63 11.28 30.55
N ALA A 78 7.41 10.93 30.12
CA ALA A 78 7.12 9.64 29.49
C ALA A 78 7.85 9.51 28.14
N LEU A 79 7.84 10.57 27.32
CA LEU A 79 8.56 10.63 26.06
C LEU A 79 10.07 10.41 26.24
N SER A 80 10.69 11.13 27.18
CA SER A 80 12.12 10.97 27.45
C SER A 80 12.45 9.60 28.04
N TRP A 81 11.60 9.04 28.91
CA TRP A 81 11.74 7.66 29.39
C TRP A 81 11.73 6.65 28.24
N LEU A 82 10.77 6.77 27.32
CA LEU A 82 10.66 5.92 26.14
C LEU A 82 11.93 6.01 25.28
N LEU A 83 12.43 7.22 25.01
CA LEU A 83 13.63 7.42 24.20
C LEU A 83 14.89 6.81 24.86
N VAL A 84 15.08 7.02 26.17
CA VAL A 84 16.21 6.48 26.92
C VAL A 84 16.23 4.94 26.92
N ASN A 85 15.06 4.30 26.93
CA ASN A 85 14.95 2.84 26.86
C ASN A 85 14.98 2.29 25.43
N LEU A 86 14.44 3.02 24.45
CA LEU A 86 14.33 2.56 23.06
C LEU A 86 15.64 2.71 22.27
N ILE A 87 16.38 3.81 22.46
CA ILE A 87 17.63 4.06 21.73
C ILE A 87 18.64 2.90 21.89
N PRO A 88 18.97 2.38 23.09
CA PRO A 88 19.91 1.27 23.19
C PRO A 88 19.38 -0.01 22.55
N PHE A 89 18.07 -0.27 22.60
CA PHE A 89 17.46 -1.39 21.86
C PHE A 89 17.64 -1.21 20.35
N ALA A 90 17.35 -0.02 19.82
CA ALA A 90 17.49 0.29 18.40
C ALA A 90 18.93 0.16 17.92
N ILE A 91 19.90 0.60 18.73
CA ILE A 91 21.33 0.40 18.43
C ILE A 91 21.67 -1.09 18.40
N ASN A 92 21.22 -1.88 19.40
CA ASN A 92 21.51 -3.31 19.45
C ASN A 92 20.93 -4.07 18.25
N ASN A 93 19.74 -3.68 17.79
CA ASN A 93 19.08 -4.26 16.63
C ASN A 93 19.78 -3.92 15.30
N GLN A 94 20.46 -2.79 15.21
CA GLN A 94 21.04 -2.30 13.95
C GLN A 94 22.55 -2.57 13.81
N ARG A 95 23.29 -2.77 14.92
CA ARG A 95 24.77 -2.77 14.89
C ARG A 95 25.42 -4.01 14.30
N GLY A 96 24.75 -5.17 14.35
CA GLY A 96 25.35 -6.44 13.92
C GLY A 96 25.61 -6.46 12.42
N GLN A 97 26.67 -7.12 11.95
CA GLN A 97 26.99 -7.17 10.50
C GLN A 97 25.81 -7.66 9.65
N ARG A 98 25.08 -8.68 10.11
CA ARG A 98 23.87 -9.18 9.43
C ARG A 98 22.74 -8.15 9.43
N ALA A 99 22.58 -7.39 10.51
CA ALA A 99 21.59 -6.32 10.62
C ALA A 99 21.93 -5.14 9.71
N ILE A 100 23.21 -4.78 9.58
CA ILE A 100 23.65 -3.75 8.63
C ILE A 100 23.37 -4.19 7.19
N ALA A 101 23.58 -5.46 6.87
CA ALA A 101 23.30 -6.00 5.55
C ALA A 101 21.80 -6.07 5.20
N GLU A 102 20.95 -6.35 6.20
CA GLU A 102 19.48 -6.27 6.15
C GLU A 102 19.01 -4.82 5.97
N ASP A 103 19.44 -3.93 6.87
CA ASP A 103 19.07 -2.51 6.82
C ASP A 103 19.62 -1.83 5.57
N GLY A 104 20.72 -2.30 4.99
CA GLY A 104 21.19 -1.81 3.69
C GLY A 104 20.17 -2.01 2.56
N LEU A 105 19.31 -3.03 2.66
CA LEU A 105 18.21 -3.26 1.71
C LEU A 105 16.94 -2.53 2.15
N ASN A 106 16.50 -2.77 3.39
CA ASN A 106 15.18 -2.31 3.84
C ASN A 106 15.21 -0.85 4.29
N LYS A 107 16.30 -0.41 4.94
CA LYS A 107 16.41 0.83 5.72
C LYS A 107 17.76 1.56 5.54
N PRO A 108 18.24 1.83 4.30
CA PRO A 108 19.58 2.36 4.04
C PRO A 108 19.89 3.72 4.68
N TRP A 109 18.88 4.46 5.12
CA TRP A 109 19.01 5.73 5.81
C TRP A 109 19.45 5.60 7.28
N ARG A 110 19.42 4.39 7.87
CA ARG A 110 19.79 4.15 9.27
C ARG A 110 21.27 4.48 9.54
N PRO A 111 21.64 4.79 10.80
CA PRO A 111 22.98 5.26 11.14
C PRO A 111 24.14 4.35 10.73
N PHE A 112 24.01 3.03 10.92
CA PHE A 112 25.11 2.09 10.59
C PHE A 112 25.27 1.84 9.08
N PRO A 113 24.22 1.52 8.29
CA PRO A 113 24.35 1.40 6.84
C PRO A 113 24.92 2.65 6.17
N ARG A 114 24.58 3.83 6.71
CA ARG A 114 25.03 5.12 6.19
C ARG A 114 26.42 5.55 6.72
N GLY A 115 27.05 4.75 7.58
CA GLY A 115 28.36 5.05 8.16
C GLY A 115 28.39 6.30 9.04
N ARG A 116 27.25 6.69 9.64
CA ARG A 116 27.18 7.89 10.50
C ARG A 116 27.80 7.69 11.88
N ILE A 117 27.93 6.43 12.30
CA ILE A 117 28.50 6.05 13.59
C ILE A 117 29.21 4.71 13.44
N SER A 118 30.40 4.60 14.04
CA SER A 118 31.15 3.35 14.06
C SER A 118 30.51 2.32 15.00
N HIS A 119 30.81 1.04 14.76
CA HIS A 119 30.35 -0.07 15.61
C HIS A 119 30.77 0.10 17.09
N GLU A 120 32.01 0.55 17.32
CA GLU A 120 32.55 0.76 18.66
C GLU A 120 31.81 1.88 19.40
N TRP A 121 31.65 3.05 18.76
CA TRP A 121 30.93 4.17 19.34
C TRP A 121 29.45 3.85 19.59
N GLY A 122 28.78 3.17 18.65
CA GLY A 122 27.41 2.70 18.85
C GLY A 122 27.29 1.78 20.06
N THR A 123 28.22 0.83 20.21
CA THR A 123 28.24 -0.09 21.37
C THR A 123 28.45 0.66 22.69
N ARG A 124 29.35 1.65 22.74
CA ARG A 124 29.56 2.48 23.94
C ARG A 124 28.28 3.22 24.33
N VAL A 125 27.65 3.91 23.38
CA VAL A 125 26.38 4.64 23.61
C VAL A 125 25.29 3.69 24.12
N MET A 126 25.16 2.52 23.49
CA MET A 126 24.18 1.50 23.89
C MET A 126 24.39 1.03 25.33
N VAL A 127 25.61 0.62 25.70
CA VAL A 127 25.92 0.14 27.06
C VAL A 127 25.71 1.24 28.09
N THR A 128 26.16 2.46 27.79
CA THR A 128 25.92 3.62 28.65
C THR A 128 24.43 3.85 28.88
N LEU A 129 23.61 3.83 27.82
CA LEU A 129 22.17 4.01 27.96
C LEU A 129 21.47 2.84 28.67
N TYR A 130 21.93 1.60 28.52
CA TYR A 130 21.41 0.48 29.32
C TYR A 130 21.66 0.64 30.82
N ILE A 131 22.78 1.26 31.22
CA ILE A 131 23.06 1.58 32.62
C ILE A 131 22.24 2.79 33.08
N LEU A 132 22.17 3.83 32.25
CA LEU A 132 21.47 5.06 32.59
C LEU A 132 19.94 4.91 32.59
N ALA A 133 19.35 3.99 31.83
CA ALA A 133 17.90 3.87 31.72
C ALA A 133 17.20 3.48 33.05
N PRO A 134 17.65 2.46 33.80
CA PRO A 134 17.12 2.20 35.13
C PRO A 134 17.40 3.34 36.12
N ILE A 135 18.58 3.98 36.05
CA ILE A 135 18.94 5.12 36.92
C ILE A 135 18.02 6.32 36.66
N TYR A 136 17.76 6.62 35.38
CA TYR A 136 16.80 7.63 34.96
C TYR A 136 15.39 7.30 35.47
N SER A 137 14.97 6.03 35.40
CA SER A 137 13.68 5.57 35.91
C SER A 137 13.56 5.70 37.44
N LEU A 138 14.68 5.56 38.16
CA LEU A 138 14.76 5.84 39.60
C LEU A 138 14.67 7.35 39.89
N ALA A 139 15.33 8.18 39.08
CA ALA A 139 15.40 9.63 39.27
C ALA A 139 14.09 10.37 38.88
N PHE A 140 13.35 9.87 37.88
CA PHE A 140 12.14 10.52 37.33
C PHE A 140 10.84 9.80 37.69
N ALA A 141 10.90 8.92 38.69
CA ALA A 141 9.76 8.29 39.35
C ALA A 141 8.97 7.34 38.42
N GLY A 142 9.45 6.10 38.26
CA GLY A 142 8.66 4.97 37.78
C GLY A 142 9.24 4.25 36.56
N GLY A 143 8.82 3.01 36.34
CA GLY A 143 9.16 2.25 35.14
C GLY A 143 10.44 1.40 35.26
N VAL A 144 11.07 1.34 36.44
CA VAL A 144 12.33 0.61 36.66
C VAL A 144 12.21 -0.87 36.26
N ARG A 145 11.11 -1.54 36.66
CA ARG A 145 10.83 -2.94 36.29
C ARG A 145 10.73 -3.12 34.78
N HIS A 146 10.10 -2.17 34.10
CA HIS A 146 9.96 -2.16 32.65
C HIS A 146 11.30 -1.93 31.97
N SER A 147 12.13 -1.00 32.45
CA SER A 147 13.48 -0.78 31.93
C SER A 147 14.35 -2.03 32.03
N VAL A 148 14.35 -2.70 33.18
CA VAL A 148 15.10 -3.96 33.36
C VAL A 148 14.56 -5.06 32.46
N ALA A 149 13.23 -5.20 32.34
CA ALA A 149 12.60 -6.17 31.45
C ALA A 149 12.95 -5.90 29.97
N LEU A 150 12.94 -4.63 29.54
CA LEU A 150 13.29 -4.22 28.17
C LEU A 150 14.76 -4.51 27.83
N ILE A 151 15.68 -4.37 28.80
CA ILE A 151 17.08 -4.79 28.63
C ILE A 151 17.14 -6.30 28.36
N TRP A 152 16.48 -7.09 29.19
CA TRP A 152 16.43 -8.55 29.05
C TRP A 152 15.80 -9.01 27.75
N LEU A 153 14.62 -8.47 27.40
CA LEU A 153 13.93 -8.75 26.14
C LEU A 153 14.78 -8.31 24.94
N GLY A 154 15.46 -7.17 25.03
CA GLY A 154 16.35 -6.67 23.99
C GLY A 154 17.56 -7.57 23.76
N VAL A 155 18.17 -8.09 24.82
CA VAL A 155 19.26 -9.08 24.72
C VAL A 155 18.74 -10.40 24.16
N TRP A 156 17.58 -10.88 24.60
CA TRP A 156 16.99 -12.11 24.06
C TRP A 156 16.66 -11.96 22.57
N TYR A 157 16.02 -10.87 22.19
CA TYR A 157 15.66 -10.54 20.81
C TYR A 157 16.88 -10.55 19.89
N ASN A 158 17.92 -9.80 20.26
CA ASN A 158 19.07 -9.51 19.37
C ASN A 158 20.24 -10.49 19.52
N ASN A 159 20.63 -10.82 20.76
CA ASN A 159 21.86 -11.55 21.03
C ASN A 159 21.65 -13.06 21.10
N TRP A 160 20.50 -13.51 21.59
CA TRP A 160 20.19 -14.94 21.73
C TRP A 160 19.34 -15.50 20.59
N GLY A 161 19.05 -14.66 19.58
CA GLY A 161 18.36 -15.06 18.36
C GLY A 161 16.85 -15.23 18.50
N GLY A 162 16.24 -14.63 19.52
CA GLY A 162 14.79 -14.64 19.71
C GLY A 162 14.03 -14.00 18.54
N ALA A 163 14.65 -13.04 17.85
CA ALA A 163 14.08 -12.41 16.66
C ALA A 163 14.20 -13.24 15.37
N ASP A 164 15.14 -14.19 15.35
CA ASP A 164 15.64 -14.76 14.10
C ASP A 164 15.17 -16.21 13.84
N LYS A 165 14.96 -17.00 14.91
CA LYS A 165 14.78 -18.46 14.81
C LYS A 165 13.33 -18.92 14.69
N ASN A 166 12.38 -18.23 15.31
CA ASN A 166 10.98 -18.66 15.37
C ASN A 166 10.03 -17.44 15.39
N PRO A 167 9.07 -17.34 14.45
CA PRO A 167 8.16 -16.20 14.35
C PRO A 167 7.23 -16.07 15.57
N VAL A 168 6.84 -17.17 16.20
CA VAL A 168 6.01 -17.13 17.42
C VAL A 168 6.81 -16.55 18.59
N ILE A 169 8.07 -16.97 18.75
CA ILE A 169 8.95 -16.42 19.80
C ILE A 169 9.19 -14.93 19.57
N ARG A 170 9.45 -14.52 18.33
CA ARG A 170 9.57 -13.10 17.94
C ARG A 170 8.31 -12.32 18.33
N ASN A 171 7.13 -12.83 18.02
CA ASN A 171 5.86 -12.18 18.35
C ASN A 171 5.63 -12.10 19.86
N ILE A 172 6.00 -13.13 20.63
CA ILE A 172 5.94 -13.10 22.10
C ILE A 172 6.84 -11.98 22.64
N ILE A 173 8.10 -11.93 22.21
CA ILE A 173 9.05 -10.92 22.67
C ILE A 173 8.55 -9.51 22.30
N ASN A 174 8.07 -9.33 21.08
CA ASN A 174 7.49 -8.06 20.63
C ASN A 174 6.28 -7.67 21.48
N GLY A 175 5.31 -8.56 21.67
CA GLY A 175 4.13 -8.30 22.51
C GLY A 175 4.52 -7.86 23.91
N LEU A 176 5.42 -8.59 24.56
CA LEU A 176 5.94 -8.24 25.89
C LEU A 176 6.68 -6.89 25.89
N GLY A 177 7.48 -6.61 24.86
CA GLY A 177 8.24 -5.37 24.73
C GLY A 177 7.36 -4.14 24.57
N TYR A 178 6.37 -4.21 23.66
CA TYR A 178 5.41 -3.12 23.47
C TYR A 178 4.56 -2.88 24.73
N THR A 179 4.12 -3.95 25.40
CA THR A 179 3.41 -3.83 26.66
C THR A 179 4.29 -3.16 27.71
N CYS A 180 5.57 -3.50 27.80
CA CYS A 180 6.51 -2.83 28.71
C CYS A 180 6.67 -1.34 28.40
N PHE A 181 6.74 -0.95 27.13
CA PHE A 181 6.80 0.46 26.73
C PHE A 181 5.50 1.20 27.11
N ALA A 182 4.33 0.60 26.87
CA ALA A 182 3.04 1.20 27.17
C ALA A 182 2.79 1.34 28.67
N SER A 183 2.99 0.28 29.45
CA SER A 183 2.77 0.30 30.91
C SER A 183 3.87 1.07 31.65
N GLY A 184 5.11 1.06 31.15
CA GLY A 184 6.19 1.89 31.68
C GLY A 184 5.94 3.39 31.47
N ALA A 185 5.49 3.79 30.27
CA ALA A 185 5.10 5.17 30.00
C ALA A 185 3.94 5.63 30.89
N MET A 186 2.96 4.75 31.16
CA MET A 186 1.87 5.03 32.10
C MET A 186 2.37 5.24 33.52
N GLU A 187 3.28 4.38 34.00
CA GLU A 187 3.88 4.48 35.35
C GLU A 187 4.67 5.80 35.53
N VAL A 188 5.40 6.23 34.49
CA VAL A 188 6.09 7.54 34.48
C VAL A 188 5.11 8.71 34.40
N ALA A 189 4.02 8.57 33.63
CA ALA A 189 2.99 9.60 33.54
C ALA A 189 2.24 9.83 34.86
N LEU A 190 2.02 8.75 35.64
CA LEU A 190 1.53 8.83 37.02
C LEU A 190 2.60 9.37 37.98
N GLY A 191 3.88 9.26 37.62
CA GLY A 191 4.96 9.92 38.32
C GLY A 191 5.47 9.19 39.54
N GLY A 192 5.65 7.88 39.41
CA GLY A 192 6.35 7.08 40.43
C GLY A 192 5.66 5.78 40.76
N SER A 193 4.44 5.61 40.27
CA SER A 193 3.50 4.69 40.88
C SER A 193 3.81 3.26 40.49
N LEU A 194 4.16 2.43 41.48
CA LEU A 194 4.27 0.98 41.31
C LEU A 194 2.88 0.40 40.99
N LEU A 195 2.56 0.34 39.70
CA LEU A 195 1.30 -0.24 39.23
C LEU A 195 1.21 -1.72 39.62
N SER A 196 0.04 -2.14 40.12
CA SER A 196 -0.25 -3.55 40.33
C SER A 196 -0.54 -4.21 38.98
N LEU A 197 0.45 -4.93 38.47
CA LEU A 197 0.39 -5.64 37.19
C LEU A 197 -0.13 -7.08 37.37
N HIS A 198 -0.91 -7.35 38.42
CA HIS A 198 -1.43 -8.68 38.66
C HIS A 198 -2.34 -9.10 37.48
N PRO A 199 -2.13 -10.26 36.84
CA PRO A 199 -2.87 -10.68 35.64
C PRO A 199 -4.39 -10.71 35.80
N LEU A 200 -4.88 -10.99 37.02
CA LEU A 200 -6.32 -11.01 37.35
C LEU A 200 -6.89 -9.62 37.68
N GLY A 201 -6.03 -8.62 37.92
CA GLY A 201 -6.46 -7.24 38.11
C GLY A 201 -7.03 -6.63 36.82
N TRP A 202 -7.80 -5.55 36.94
CA TRP A 202 -8.39 -4.88 35.76
C TRP A 202 -7.32 -4.40 34.77
N LEU A 203 -6.30 -3.67 35.25
CA LEU A 203 -5.19 -3.19 34.44
C LEU A 203 -4.37 -4.35 33.83
N GLY A 204 -4.10 -5.40 34.61
CA GLY A 204 -3.40 -6.59 34.13
C GLY A 204 -4.14 -7.28 32.98
N ARG A 205 -5.47 -7.47 33.10
CA ARG A 205 -6.31 -8.02 32.03
C ARG A 205 -6.28 -7.15 30.78
N TRP A 206 -6.35 -5.83 30.93
CA TRP A 206 -6.28 -4.90 29.80
C TRP A 206 -4.93 -4.96 29.07
N LEU A 207 -3.83 -4.99 29.82
CA LEU A 207 -2.49 -5.15 29.25
C LEU A 207 -2.31 -6.51 28.57
N LEU A 208 -2.94 -7.58 29.06
CA LEU A 208 -2.93 -8.89 28.38
C LEU A 208 -3.68 -8.86 27.05
N VAL A 209 -4.81 -8.15 26.96
CA VAL A 209 -5.53 -7.96 25.69
C VAL A 209 -4.65 -7.21 24.69
N ILE A 210 -4.01 -6.11 25.12
CA ILE A 210 -3.07 -5.35 24.28
C ILE A 210 -1.92 -6.24 23.83
N THR A 211 -1.33 -7.02 24.74
CA THR A 211 -0.25 -7.97 24.42
C THR A 211 -0.71 -8.98 23.37
N GLY A 212 -1.92 -9.52 23.50
CA GLY A 212 -2.52 -10.46 22.57
C GLY A 212 -2.75 -9.87 21.18
N ILE A 213 -3.26 -8.64 21.10
CA ILE A 213 -3.43 -7.90 19.83
C ILE A 213 -2.08 -7.68 19.16
N ILE A 214 -1.06 -7.23 19.90
CA ILE A 214 0.27 -7.00 19.32
C ILE A 214 0.91 -8.32 18.89
N PHE A 215 0.82 -9.37 19.72
CA PHE A 215 1.28 -10.71 19.37
C PHE A 215 0.66 -11.22 18.06
N SER A 216 -0.63 -10.97 17.84
CA SER A 216 -1.35 -11.45 16.65
C SER A 216 -1.23 -10.54 15.43
N THR A 217 -0.67 -9.33 15.55
CA THR A 217 -0.60 -8.35 14.45
C THR A 217 0.81 -7.87 14.11
N VAL A 218 1.79 -8.03 15.00
CA VAL A 218 3.13 -7.44 14.82
C VAL A 218 3.87 -7.96 13.57
N GLN A 219 3.56 -9.18 13.12
CA GLN A 219 4.14 -9.76 11.90
C GLN A 219 3.77 -9.00 10.62
N LEU A 220 2.74 -8.14 10.64
CA LEU A 220 2.43 -7.25 9.52
C LEU A 220 3.56 -6.27 9.22
N GLN A 221 4.34 -5.88 10.25
CA GLN A 221 5.51 -5.02 10.06
C GLN A 221 6.63 -5.73 9.29
N ASP A 222 6.71 -7.06 9.37
CA ASP A 222 7.72 -7.85 8.66
C ASP A 222 7.42 -7.92 7.14
N MET A 223 6.21 -7.54 6.69
CA MET A 223 5.85 -7.60 5.27
C MET A 223 6.68 -6.64 4.40
N SER A 224 7.01 -5.47 4.93
CA SER A 224 7.89 -4.51 4.24
C SER A 224 9.37 -4.89 4.29
N ASP A 225 9.75 -5.74 5.24
CA ASP A 225 11.14 -6.07 5.54
C ASP A 225 11.58 -7.41 4.89
N GLN A 226 10.72 -8.05 4.08
CA GLN A 226 10.98 -9.36 3.45
C GLN A 226 12.34 -9.48 2.74
N PRO A 227 12.80 -8.52 1.91
CA PRO A 227 14.06 -8.66 1.19
C PRO A 227 15.26 -8.73 2.15
N GLY A 228 15.30 -7.85 3.15
CA GLY A 228 16.34 -7.88 4.18
C GLY A 228 16.22 -9.08 5.13
N ASP A 229 15.01 -9.48 5.51
CA ASP A 229 14.77 -10.65 6.36
C ASP A 229 15.27 -11.94 5.69
N ALA A 230 15.00 -12.10 4.39
CA ALA A 230 15.48 -13.21 3.59
C ALA A 230 17.01 -13.23 3.55
N LYS A 231 17.64 -12.07 3.29
CA LYS A 231 19.10 -11.93 3.27
C LYS A 231 19.74 -12.21 4.64
N ARG A 232 19.07 -11.87 5.74
CA ARG A 232 19.51 -12.16 7.12
C ARG A 232 19.31 -13.63 7.50
N GLY A 233 18.54 -14.40 6.72
CA GLY A 233 18.16 -15.78 7.03
C GLY A 233 17.14 -15.86 8.17
N ARG A 234 16.31 -14.82 8.32
CA ARG A 234 15.32 -14.72 9.39
C ARG A 234 14.07 -15.51 9.04
N ARG A 235 13.49 -16.20 10.03
CA ARG A 235 12.20 -16.89 9.87
C ARG A 235 11.03 -16.00 10.31
N THR A 236 10.51 -15.19 9.39
CA THR A 236 9.31 -14.36 9.61
C THR A 236 8.06 -14.96 8.98
N VAL A 237 6.88 -14.59 9.50
CA VAL A 237 5.59 -15.09 8.96
C VAL A 237 5.43 -14.77 7.47
N PRO A 238 5.78 -13.57 6.96
CA PRO A 238 5.66 -13.29 5.53
C PRO A 238 6.55 -14.17 4.63
N LEU A 239 7.70 -14.66 5.12
CA LEU A 239 8.60 -15.53 4.34
C LEU A 239 8.18 -17.01 4.33
N TYR A 240 7.42 -17.46 5.33
CA TYR A 240 7.10 -18.89 5.52
C TYR A 240 5.60 -19.21 5.61
N GLY A 241 4.75 -18.20 5.83
CA GLY A 241 3.32 -18.33 6.11
C GLY A 241 2.40 -17.86 4.98
N ILE A 242 2.94 -17.32 3.89
CA ILE A 242 2.18 -16.93 2.70
C ILE A 242 2.88 -17.50 1.47
N GLY A 243 2.67 -18.80 1.22
CA GLY A 243 2.94 -19.39 -0.07
C GLY A 243 1.89 -18.89 -1.07
N PHE A 244 2.14 -17.74 -1.69
CA PHE A 244 1.37 -17.25 -2.84
C PHE A 244 2.34 -16.68 -3.88
N THR A 245 3.17 -17.55 -4.44
CA THR A 245 3.79 -17.38 -5.77
C THR A 245 3.04 -18.15 -6.85
N GLY A 246 2.02 -18.93 -6.49
CA GLY A 246 1.24 -19.75 -7.41
C GLY A 246 0.37 -18.90 -8.33
N GLY A 247 0.90 -18.56 -9.50
CA GLY A 247 0.14 -17.86 -10.55
C GLY A 247 0.98 -17.50 -11.77
N LEU A 248 2.30 -17.37 -11.60
CA LEU A 248 3.24 -17.10 -12.70
C LEU A 248 4.41 -18.09 -12.74
N GLU A 249 4.26 -19.26 -12.10
CA GLU A 249 5.29 -20.32 -12.03
C GLU A 249 5.65 -20.92 -13.41
N ASP A 250 5.03 -20.44 -14.50
CA ASP A 250 5.29 -20.82 -15.90
C ASP A 250 5.35 -19.58 -16.84
N SER A 251 5.82 -18.43 -16.35
CA SER A 251 5.80 -17.16 -17.12
C SER A 251 6.88 -17.02 -18.19
N ASP A 252 7.83 -17.96 -18.27
CA ASP A 252 8.97 -17.89 -19.19
C ASP A 252 8.59 -17.86 -20.68
N ASP A 253 7.32 -18.15 -21.01
CA ASP A 253 6.77 -18.07 -22.36
C ASP A 253 5.52 -17.17 -22.46
N GLN A 254 5.27 -16.24 -21.52
CA GLN A 254 4.04 -15.41 -21.58
C GLN A 254 4.21 -14.08 -22.34
N THR A 255 3.19 -13.72 -23.12
CA THR A 255 3.01 -12.39 -23.74
C THR A 255 1.93 -11.61 -23.00
N VAL A 256 2.32 -10.50 -22.37
CA VAL A 256 1.41 -9.69 -21.54
C VAL A 256 1.33 -8.25 -22.05
N LEU A 257 0.11 -7.74 -22.21
CA LEU A 257 -0.19 -6.36 -22.56
C LEU A 257 -0.61 -5.56 -21.33
N ILE A 258 -0.07 -4.35 -21.15
CA ILE A 258 -0.52 -3.39 -20.14
C ILE A 258 -0.72 -2.03 -20.81
N THR A 259 -1.93 -1.44 -20.72
CA THR A 259 -2.19 -0.08 -21.18
C THR A 259 -1.90 0.96 -20.09
N GLY A 260 -1.45 2.16 -20.46
CA GLY A 260 -1.07 3.20 -19.50
C GLY A 260 0.19 2.83 -18.71
N ALA A 261 1.11 2.09 -19.34
CA ALA A 261 2.28 1.50 -18.68
C ALA A 261 3.51 2.42 -18.59
N ASN A 262 3.38 3.71 -18.90
CA ASN A 262 4.50 4.65 -18.83
C ASN A 262 4.74 5.24 -17.43
N VAL A 263 3.73 5.24 -16.56
CA VAL A 263 3.81 5.81 -15.20
C VAL A 263 2.91 5.03 -14.23
N GLY A 264 3.08 5.29 -12.93
CA GLY A 264 2.12 4.86 -11.91
C GLY A 264 1.98 3.35 -11.78
N LEU A 265 0.74 2.87 -11.63
CA LEU A 265 0.41 1.46 -11.45
C LEU A 265 0.79 0.60 -12.66
N GLY A 266 0.52 1.08 -13.88
CA GLY A 266 0.84 0.34 -15.10
C GLY A 266 2.34 0.12 -15.30
N LEU A 267 3.17 1.13 -14.98
CA LEU A 267 4.62 1.01 -15.01
C LEU A 267 5.15 -0.06 -14.05
N GLU A 268 4.69 -0.03 -12.80
CA GLU A 268 5.15 -1.00 -11.79
C GLU A 268 4.58 -2.40 -12.05
N ALA A 269 3.36 -2.52 -12.58
CA ALA A 269 2.80 -3.80 -13.00
C ALA A 269 3.65 -4.43 -14.12
N ALA A 270 3.99 -3.63 -15.15
CA ALA A 270 4.88 -4.08 -16.21
C ALA A 270 6.27 -4.48 -15.68
N ARG A 271 6.80 -3.75 -14.68
CA ARG A 271 8.06 -4.10 -14.02
C ARG A 271 7.97 -5.45 -13.29
N HIS A 272 6.90 -5.68 -12.54
CA HIS A 272 6.68 -6.94 -11.83
C HIS A 272 6.54 -8.11 -12.80
N ILE A 273 5.71 -7.97 -13.83
CA ILE A 273 5.53 -9.00 -14.87
C ILE A 273 6.85 -9.31 -15.56
N THR A 274 7.65 -8.29 -15.89
CA THR A 274 8.99 -8.48 -16.46
C THR A 274 9.89 -9.23 -15.48
N ARG A 275 9.91 -8.84 -14.20
CA ARG A 275 10.70 -9.49 -13.15
C ARG A 275 10.31 -10.95 -12.92
N LEU A 276 9.03 -11.27 -13.09
CA LEU A 276 8.48 -12.60 -12.84
C LEU A 276 8.81 -13.62 -13.93
N GLY A 277 9.27 -13.16 -15.10
CA GLY A 277 9.80 -14.05 -16.13
C GLY A 277 9.14 -13.93 -17.50
N ALA A 278 8.12 -13.06 -17.66
CA ALA A 278 7.41 -12.90 -18.94
C ALA A 278 8.37 -12.82 -20.15
N ALA A 279 8.06 -13.58 -21.19
CA ALA A 279 8.83 -13.60 -22.42
C ALA A 279 8.70 -12.29 -23.20
N ARG A 280 7.51 -11.69 -23.16
CA ARG A 280 7.21 -10.46 -23.89
C ARG A 280 6.24 -9.57 -23.12
N VAL A 281 6.59 -8.31 -22.93
CA VAL A 281 5.75 -7.32 -22.24
C VAL A 281 5.49 -6.13 -23.14
N ILE A 282 4.23 -5.94 -23.54
CA ILE A 282 3.79 -4.85 -24.40
C ILE A 282 3.30 -3.68 -23.53
N LEU A 283 4.01 -2.56 -23.61
CA LEU A 283 3.68 -1.30 -22.97
C LEU A 283 2.81 -0.47 -23.94
N GLY A 284 1.48 -0.55 -23.77
CA GLY A 284 0.53 0.28 -24.50
C GLY A 284 0.51 1.69 -23.92
N VAL A 285 0.95 2.69 -24.69
CA VAL A 285 1.08 4.08 -24.21
C VAL A 285 0.61 5.08 -25.25
N ARG A 286 0.06 6.22 -24.81
CA ARG A 286 -0.26 7.33 -25.72
C ARG A 286 1.00 8.06 -26.22
N ASN A 287 1.96 8.31 -25.33
CA ASN A 287 3.20 9.00 -25.67
C ASN A 287 4.35 7.98 -25.76
N VAL A 288 4.81 7.72 -26.98
CA VAL A 288 5.87 6.74 -27.27
C VAL A 288 7.20 7.13 -26.61
N ALA A 289 7.54 8.41 -26.51
CA ALA A 289 8.78 8.86 -25.87
C ALA A 289 8.77 8.52 -24.36
N ALA A 290 7.69 8.84 -23.66
CA ALA A 290 7.52 8.45 -22.25
C ALA A 290 7.49 6.92 -22.07
N GLY A 291 6.94 6.18 -23.05
CA GLY A 291 6.99 4.72 -23.05
C GLY A 291 8.41 4.17 -23.18
N LYS A 292 9.28 4.79 -23.99
CA LYS A 292 10.69 4.40 -24.11
C LYS A 292 11.46 4.62 -22.81
N GLU A 293 11.23 5.75 -22.13
CA GLU A 293 11.79 6.01 -20.81
C GLU A 293 11.33 4.96 -19.77
N ALA A 294 10.04 4.60 -19.80
CA ALA A 294 9.48 3.55 -18.95
C ALA A 294 10.13 2.18 -19.22
N LYS A 295 10.30 1.82 -20.50
CA LYS A 295 11.01 0.61 -20.92
C LYS A 295 12.42 0.57 -20.35
N GLU A 296 13.22 1.62 -20.58
CA GLU A 296 14.60 1.68 -20.07
C GLU A 296 14.66 1.57 -18.54
N ASN A 297 13.71 2.21 -17.86
CA ASN A 297 13.59 2.13 -16.41
C ASN A 297 13.28 0.71 -15.92
N ILE A 298 12.36 -0.01 -16.58
CA ILE A 298 12.03 -1.41 -16.27
C ILE A 298 13.25 -2.31 -16.50
N GLU A 299 13.83 -2.26 -17.70
CA GLU A 299 14.96 -3.09 -18.11
C GLU A 299 16.16 -2.90 -17.19
N LYS A 300 16.50 -1.65 -16.86
CA LYS A 300 17.59 -1.33 -15.92
C LYS A 300 17.35 -1.89 -14.52
N SER A 301 16.11 -1.83 -14.03
CA SER A 301 15.77 -2.27 -12.67
C SER A 301 15.63 -3.79 -12.52
N THR A 302 15.29 -4.48 -13.60
CA THR A 302 15.03 -5.92 -13.61
C THR A 302 16.21 -6.73 -14.13
N GLY A 303 17.11 -6.10 -14.89
CA GLY A 303 18.22 -6.78 -15.58
C GLY A 303 17.78 -7.61 -16.79
N ARG A 304 16.50 -7.57 -17.17
CA ARG A 304 15.95 -8.32 -18.33
C ARG A 304 15.78 -7.37 -19.51
N LEU A 305 16.72 -7.44 -20.45
CA LEU A 305 16.77 -6.56 -21.62
C LEU A 305 16.01 -7.17 -22.80
N GLY A 306 15.37 -6.33 -23.62
CA GLY A 306 14.74 -6.73 -24.88
C GLY A 306 13.35 -7.36 -24.74
N VAL A 307 12.87 -7.57 -23.52
CA VAL A 307 11.55 -8.17 -23.22
C VAL A 307 10.40 -7.17 -23.38
N CYS A 308 10.65 -5.89 -23.09
CA CYS A 308 9.64 -4.85 -23.14
C CYS A 308 9.56 -4.20 -24.54
N GLU A 309 8.34 -4.01 -25.05
CA GLU A 309 8.07 -3.30 -26.29
C GLU A 309 7.11 -2.13 -26.06
N VAL A 310 7.36 -1.00 -26.72
CA VAL A 310 6.52 0.21 -26.59
C VAL A 310 5.63 0.30 -27.81
N TRP A 311 4.32 0.23 -27.60
CA TRP A 311 3.33 0.30 -28.67
C TRP A 311 2.38 1.48 -28.42
N GLU A 312 2.13 2.27 -29.45
CA GLU A 312 1.27 3.44 -29.36
C GLU A 312 -0.21 3.03 -29.30
N VAL A 313 -0.94 3.58 -28.34
CA VAL A 313 -2.40 3.52 -28.26
C VAL A 313 -2.94 4.75 -27.54
N ASP A 314 -3.72 5.56 -28.26
CA ASP A 314 -4.47 6.69 -27.69
C ASP A 314 -5.94 6.32 -27.60
N LEU A 315 -6.41 6.05 -26.37
CA LEU A 315 -7.81 5.75 -26.09
C LEU A 315 -8.75 6.95 -26.31
N ALA A 316 -8.23 8.14 -26.64
CA ALA A 316 -9.07 9.26 -27.08
C ALA A 316 -9.38 9.21 -28.59
N SER A 317 -8.85 8.25 -29.35
CA SER A 317 -9.08 8.12 -30.79
C SER A 317 -9.50 6.71 -31.19
N HIS A 318 -10.64 6.58 -31.87
CA HIS A 318 -11.12 5.30 -32.40
C HIS A 318 -10.12 4.69 -33.38
N ALA A 319 -9.58 5.49 -34.30
CA ALA A 319 -8.61 5.03 -35.28
C ALA A 319 -7.33 4.46 -34.63
N SER A 320 -6.86 5.09 -33.55
CA SER A 320 -5.70 4.59 -32.78
C SER A 320 -6.02 3.23 -32.13
N VAL A 321 -7.19 3.09 -31.52
CA VAL A 321 -7.63 1.83 -30.90
C VAL A 321 -7.77 0.71 -31.93
N LEU A 322 -8.35 0.98 -33.10
CA LEU A 322 -8.51 0.00 -34.18
C LEU A 322 -7.15 -0.45 -34.73
N ALA A 323 -6.24 0.49 -35.03
CA ALA A 323 -4.90 0.17 -35.50
C ALA A 323 -4.11 -0.66 -34.46
N PHE A 324 -4.29 -0.35 -33.16
CA PHE A 324 -3.69 -1.12 -32.08
C PHE A 324 -4.27 -2.54 -32.00
N GLY A 325 -5.60 -2.69 -32.09
CA GLY A 325 -6.28 -4.00 -32.15
C GLY A 325 -5.82 -4.85 -33.33
N GLU A 326 -5.71 -4.27 -34.52
CA GLU A 326 -5.20 -4.94 -35.73
C GLU A 326 -3.73 -5.38 -35.57
N ARG A 327 -2.93 -4.59 -34.85
CA ARG A 327 -1.56 -4.97 -34.55
C ARG A 327 -1.50 -6.15 -33.56
N ILE A 328 -2.38 -6.16 -32.57
CA ILE A 328 -2.48 -7.27 -31.61
C ILE A 328 -2.99 -8.56 -32.27
N SER A 329 -3.93 -8.48 -33.22
CA SER A 329 -4.46 -9.67 -33.92
C SER A 329 -3.40 -10.45 -34.71
N LYS A 330 -2.27 -9.80 -35.02
CA LYS A 330 -1.10 -10.41 -35.68
C LYS A 330 -0.16 -11.10 -34.69
N LEU A 331 -0.39 -10.99 -33.38
CA LEU A 331 0.42 -11.69 -32.38
C LEU A 331 0.17 -13.21 -32.45
N PRO A 332 1.22 -14.03 -32.23
CA PRO A 332 1.04 -15.48 -32.18
C PRO A 332 0.17 -15.93 -30.99
N LYS A 333 0.20 -15.16 -29.91
CA LYS A 333 -0.57 -15.34 -28.68
C LYS A 333 -0.63 -14.06 -27.84
N LEU A 334 -1.58 -14.03 -26.92
CA LEU A 334 -1.72 -13.04 -25.86
C LEU A 334 -2.24 -13.78 -24.63
N ASP A 335 -1.43 -13.85 -23.57
CA ASP A 335 -1.73 -14.64 -22.37
C ASP A 335 -2.47 -13.81 -21.31
N ALA A 336 -2.13 -12.51 -21.21
CA ALA A 336 -2.86 -11.58 -20.38
C ALA A 336 -2.89 -10.17 -20.99
N ALA A 337 -3.99 -9.46 -20.76
CA ALA A 337 -4.14 -8.06 -21.09
C ALA A 337 -4.71 -7.30 -19.88
N ILE A 338 -4.01 -6.26 -19.44
CA ILE A 338 -4.40 -5.38 -18.35
C ILE A 338 -4.76 -4.02 -18.94
N LEU A 339 -6.06 -3.74 -19.02
CA LEU A 339 -6.61 -2.47 -19.46
C LEU A 339 -6.61 -1.50 -18.26
N ASN A 340 -5.46 -0.86 -18.05
CA ASN A 340 -5.19 0.02 -16.90
C ASN A 340 -5.29 1.52 -17.22
N ALA A 341 -5.13 1.92 -18.49
CA ALA A 341 -5.18 3.33 -18.87
C ALA A 341 -6.54 3.96 -18.49
N ALA A 342 -6.47 5.14 -17.87
CA ALA A 342 -7.64 5.93 -17.53
C ALA A 342 -7.32 7.43 -17.59
N LEU A 343 -8.36 8.24 -17.69
CA LEU A 343 -8.35 9.69 -17.60
C LEU A 343 -9.23 10.13 -16.43
N ALA A 344 -8.76 11.09 -15.64
CA ALA A 344 -9.54 11.81 -14.66
C ALA A 344 -9.25 13.30 -14.83
N THR A 345 -10.28 14.09 -15.13
CA THR A 345 -10.19 15.54 -15.31
C THR A 345 -11.54 16.17 -14.95
N GLU A 346 -11.50 17.39 -14.46
CA GLU A 346 -12.72 18.19 -14.23
C GLU A 346 -13.06 19.07 -15.45
N GLU A 347 -12.20 19.12 -16.46
CA GLU A 347 -12.41 19.90 -17.67
C GLU A 347 -13.28 19.11 -18.66
N TYR A 348 -14.40 19.70 -19.06
CA TYR A 348 -15.22 19.15 -20.12
C TYR A 348 -14.50 19.26 -21.48
N ASN A 349 -14.39 18.14 -22.18
CA ASN A 349 -13.95 18.09 -23.57
C ASN A 349 -14.71 16.97 -24.29
N SER A 350 -14.91 17.10 -25.59
CA SER A 350 -15.52 16.05 -26.42
C SER A 350 -14.53 15.54 -27.45
N VAL A 351 -14.49 14.22 -27.60
CA VAL A 351 -13.72 13.52 -28.63
C VAL A 351 -14.60 12.41 -29.19
N GLU A 352 -14.49 12.15 -30.50
CA GLU A 352 -15.25 11.10 -31.17
C GLU A 352 -16.78 11.17 -30.95
N GLY A 353 -17.32 12.39 -30.72
CA GLY A 353 -18.76 12.61 -30.52
C GLY A 353 -19.27 12.39 -29.09
N TYR A 354 -18.41 12.04 -28.13
CA TYR A 354 -18.76 11.82 -26.72
C TYR A 354 -17.88 12.65 -25.78
N GLU A 355 -18.23 12.74 -24.51
CA GLU A 355 -17.34 13.34 -23.50
C GLU A 355 -16.05 12.51 -23.36
N ARG A 356 -14.92 13.19 -23.18
CA ARG A 356 -13.58 12.60 -23.27
C ARG A 356 -13.31 11.51 -22.23
N THR A 357 -13.74 11.69 -20.98
CA THR A 357 -13.58 10.68 -19.93
C THR A 357 -14.43 9.44 -20.23
N ILE A 358 -15.68 9.62 -20.67
CA ILE A 358 -16.54 8.51 -21.12
C ILE A 358 -15.90 7.79 -22.33
N THR A 359 -15.38 8.54 -23.30
CA THR A 359 -14.74 7.96 -24.48
C THR A 359 -13.52 7.14 -24.11
N VAL A 360 -12.62 7.71 -23.31
CA VAL A 360 -11.34 7.07 -22.92
C VAL A 360 -11.57 5.89 -21.98
N ASN A 361 -12.31 6.09 -20.89
CA ASN A 361 -12.40 5.08 -19.83
C ASN A 361 -13.41 3.99 -20.16
N VAL A 362 -14.46 4.30 -20.94
CA VAL A 362 -15.58 3.39 -21.18
C VAL A 362 -15.59 2.91 -22.63
N ILE A 363 -15.90 3.79 -23.58
CA ILE A 363 -16.19 3.38 -24.97
C ILE A 363 -14.96 2.70 -25.61
N ASN A 364 -13.81 3.38 -25.60
CA ASN A 364 -12.60 2.87 -26.23
C ASN A 364 -11.89 1.78 -25.42
N THR A 365 -12.03 1.78 -24.09
CA THR A 365 -11.55 0.67 -23.26
C THR A 365 -12.30 -0.62 -23.55
N LEU A 366 -13.64 -0.56 -23.66
CA LEU A 366 -14.45 -1.74 -24.01
C LEU A 366 -14.25 -2.16 -25.47
N LEU A 367 -14.17 -1.20 -26.41
CA LEU A 367 -13.79 -1.47 -27.80
C LEU A 367 -12.46 -2.23 -27.88
N LEU A 368 -11.43 -1.73 -27.17
CA LEU A 368 -10.15 -2.41 -27.09
C LEU A 368 -10.31 -3.83 -26.52
N GLY A 369 -11.01 -3.99 -25.40
CA GLY A 369 -11.30 -5.30 -24.83
C GLY A 369 -11.90 -6.29 -25.84
N LEU A 370 -12.91 -5.85 -26.60
CA LEU A 370 -13.55 -6.64 -27.65
C LEU A 370 -12.59 -7.00 -28.79
N LEU A 371 -11.72 -6.09 -29.22
CA LEU A 371 -10.72 -6.35 -30.28
C LEU A 371 -9.64 -7.34 -29.82
N LEU A 372 -9.36 -7.43 -28.52
CA LEU A 372 -8.38 -8.37 -27.96
C LEU A 372 -8.94 -9.80 -27.83
N LEU A 373 -10.27 -9.95 -27.68
CA LEU A 373 -10.91 -11.26 -27.42
C LEU A 373 -10.56 -12.35 -28.45
N PRO A 374 -10.56 -12.10 -29.78
CA PRO A 374 -10.20 -13.15 -30.74
C PRO A 374 -8.80 -13.71 -30.51
N THR A 375 -7.82 -12.84 -30.20
CA THR A 375 -6.43 -13.24 -29.96
C THR A 375 -6.28 -14.03 -28.64
N LEU A 376 -7.01 -13.62 -27.60
CA LEU A 376 -7.08 -14.34 -26.33
C LEU A 376 -7.73 -15.71 -26.53
N LYS A 377 -8.89 -15.79 -27.20
CA LYS A 377 -9.56 -17.06 -27.53
C LYS A 377 -8.65 -17.98 -28.36
N ALA A 378 -7.93 -17.46 -29.35
CA ALA A 378 -6.96 -18.23 -30.14
C ALA A 378 -5.79 -18.75 -29.29
N THR A 379 -5.35 -18.01 -28.28
CA THR A 379 -4.30 -18.46 -27.35
C THR A 379 -4.78 -19.66 -26.54
N ARG A 380 -6.02 -19.62 -26.01
CA ARG A 380 -6.63 -20.76 -25.31
C ARG A 380 -6.83 -22.00 -26.19
N GLN A 381 -7.13 -21.80 -27.47
CA GLN A 381 -7.27 -22.90 -28.43
C GLN A 381 -5.92 -23.61 -28.68
N LYS A 382 -4.82 -22.84 -28.75
CA LYS A 382 -3.47 -23.39 -28.94
C LYS A 382 -2.89 -24.03 -27.68
N ASN A 383 -3.23 -23.53 -26.50
CA ASN A 383 -2.77 -24.07 -25.21
C ASN A 383 -3.96 -24.38 -24.28
N PRO A 384 -4.54 -25.60 -24.36
CA PRO A 384 -5.73 -25.89 -23.58
C PRO A 384 -5.57 -25.93 -22.06
N SER A 385 -4.34 -26.04 -21.56
CA SER A 385 -4.02 -25.98 -20.13
C SER A 385 -3.92 -24.56 -19.57
N HIS A 386 -3.91 -23.53 -20.44
CA HIS A 386 -3.79 -22.14 -20.03
C HIS A 386 -4.99 -21.32 -20.51
N THR A 387 -5.68 -20.66 -19.58
CA THR A 387 -6.77 -19.74 -19.90
C THR A 387 -6.28 -18.29 -19.87
N PRO A 388 -6.34 -17.53 -20.97
CA PRO A 388 -5.90 -16.14 -20.98
C PRO A 388 -6.77 -15.21 -20.13
N ARG A 389 -6.19 -14.09 -19.68
CA ARG A 389 -6.86 -13.11 -18.81
C ARG A 389 -7.06 -11.77 -19.51
N LEU A 390 -8.26 -11.21 -19.41
CA LEU A 390 -8.57 -9.83 -19.77
C LEU A 390 -9.02 -9.08 -18.52
N SER A 391 -8.14 -8.26 -17.98
CA SER A 391 -8.34 -7.54 -16.73
C SER A 391 -8.64 -6.07 -16.99
N PHE A 392 -9.73 -5.56 -16.43
CA PHE A 392 -10.10 -4.14 -16.48
C PHE A 392 -9.81 -3.48 -15.14
N VAL A 393 -9.03 -2.39 -15.12
CA VAL A 393 -8.75 -1.66 -13.88
C VAL A 393 -9.88 -0.66 -13.59
N VAL A 394 -10.73 -1.04 -12.66
CA VAL A 394 -11.84 -0.24 -12.13
C VAL A 394 -11.43 0.51 -10.86
N SER A 395 -12.37 0.89 -9.98
CA SER A 395 -12.06 1.55 -8.72
C SER A 395 -13.19 1.43 -7.70
N GLU A 396 -12.89 1.58 -6.41
CA GLU A 396 -13.91 1.73 -5.35
C GLU A 396 -14.79 2.96 -5.54
N VAL A 397 -14.31 3.99 -6.25
CA VAL A 397 -15.07 5.22 -6.47
C VAL A 397 -16.35 5.01 -7.30
N HIS A 398 -16.51 3.84 -7.93
CA HIS A 398 -17.76 3.45 -8.59
C HIS A 398 -18.98 3.49 -7.66
N GLY A 399 -18.76 3.38 -6.34
CA GLY A 399 -19.83 3.48 -5.34
C GLY A 399 -20.06 4.88 -4.78
N TRP A 400 -19.37 5.91 -5.28
CA TRP A 400 -19.42 7.28 -4.72
C TRP A 400 -20.29 8.24 -5.55
N VAL A 401 -21.06 7.72 -6.49
CA VAL A 401 -21.90 8.50 -7.40
C VAL A 401 -23.25 7.86 -7.57
N ASP A 402 -24.28 8.69 -7.65
CA ASP A 402 -25.61 8.27 -8.03
C ASP A 402 -25.74 8.35 -9.54
N PHE A 403 -26.03 7.23 -10.19
CA PHE A 403 -26.29 7.22 -11.62
C PHE A 403 -27.79 7.38 -11.82
N THR A 404 -28.22 8.57 -12.23
CA THR A 404 -29.65 8.85 -12.50
C THR A 404 -29.95 8.84 -14.00
N GLU A 405 -28.94 9.16 -14.78
CA GLU A 405 -28.98 9.35 -16.23
C GLU A 405 -29.20 8.03 -16.98
N TRP A 406 -29.04 6.86 -16.35
CA TRP A 406 -29.40 5.57 -16.97
C TRP A 406 -30.89 5.46 -17.32
N LYS A 407 -31.74 6.26 -16.69
CA LYS A 407 -33.18 6.28 -16.98
C LYS A 407 -33.49 6.98 -18.30
N GLU A 408 -32.60 7.85 -18.78
CA GLU A 408 -32.72 8.53 -20.08
C GLU A 408 -32.55 7.54 -21.23
N ASP A 409 -33.17 7.81 -22.39
CA ASP A 409 -33.16 6.87 -23.54
C ASP A 409 -31.76 6.55 -24.07
N GLU A 410 -30.89 7.57 -24.14
CA GLU A 410 -29.48 7.44 -24.57
C GLU A 410 -28.52 8.00 -23.49
N PRO A 411 -28.26 7.23 -22.40
CA PRO A 411 -27.47 7.69 -21.27
C PRO A 411 -26.09 8.25 -21.65
N MET A 412 -25.32 7.59 -22.51
CA MET A 412 -23.98 8.06 -22.87
C MET A 412 -24.00 9.38 -23.66
N LYS A 413 -25.04 9.60 -24.47
CA LYS A 413 -25.24 10.90 -25.13
C LYS A 413 -25.64 11.99 -24.15
N VAL A 414 -26.54 11.72 -23.20
CA VAL A 414 -26.91 12.69 -22.15
C VAL A 414 -25.70 13.06 -21.30
N LEU A 415 -24.86 12.08 -20.96
CA LEU A 415 -23.60 12.30 -20.27
C LEU A 415 -22.61 13.16 -21.07
N SER A 416 -22.78 13.22 -22.39
CA SER A 416 -21.96 14.01 -23.32
C SER A 416 -22.59 15.36 -23.69
N ASP A 417 -23.68 15.76 -23.03
CA ASP A 417 -24.23 17.10 -23.15
C ASP A 417 -23.47 18.05 -22.21
N GLN A 418 -22.73 18.99 -22.79
CA GLN A 418 -21.94 19.97 -22.03
C GLN A 418 -22.78 20.77 -21.03
N THR A 419 -24.05 21.04 -21.33
CA THR A 419 -24.93 21.83 -20.46
C THR A 419 -25.41 21.07 -19.23
N LYS A 420 -25.33 19.73 -19.27
CA LYS A 420 -25.74 18.81 -18.19
C LYS A 420 -24.56 18.08 -17.55
N ALA A 421 -23.35 18.25 -18.08
CA ALA A 421 -22.18 17.50 -17.66
C ALA A 421 -21.75 17.83 -16.22
N LYS A 422 -21.80 16.83 -15.34
CA LYS A 422 -21.30 16.91 -13.96
C LYS A 422 -19.85 16.45 -13.88
N MET A 423 -18.90 17.34 -14.19
CA MET A 423 -17.49 16.93 -14.30
C MET A 423 -16.83 16.50 -12.99
N GLY A 424 -17.25 17.04 -11.83
CA GLY A 424 -16.75 16.61 -10.52
C GLY A 424 -17.09 15.14 -10.18
N GLU A 425 -18.16 14.60 -10.77
CA GLU A 425 -18.60 13.21 -10.57
C GLU A 425 -18.17 12.30 -11.73
N ARG A 426 -17.54 12.85 -12.77
CA ARG A 426 -17.31 12.17 -14.04
C ARG A 426 -16.44 10.93 -13.92
N TYR A 427 -15.34 11.03 -13.18
CA TYR A 427 -14.42 9.91 -13.01
C TYR A 427 -15.07 8.75 -12.21
N PRO A 428 -15.66 8.99 -11.01
CA PRO A 428 -16.49 8.00 -10.32
C PRO A 428 -17.52 7.34 -11.24
N LEU A 429 -18.25 8.14 -12.02
CA LEU A 429 -19.28 7.64 -12.93
C LEU A 429 -18.69 6.77 -14.04
N SER A 430 -17.56 7.17 -14.64
CA SER A 430 -16.89 6.34 -15.65
C SER A 430 -16.48 4.96 -15.10
N LYS A 431 -16.04 4.90 -13.83
CA LYS A 431 -15.70 3.63 -13.16
C LYS A 431 -16.93 2.78 -12.84
N LEU A 432 -18.08 3.41 -12.56
CA LEU A 432 -19.35 2.69 -12.44
C LEU A 432 -19.81 2.09 -13.78
N LEU A 433 -19.71 2.86 -14.87
CA LEU A 433 -20.03 2.36 -16.21
C LEU A 433 -19.12 1.19 -16.61
N GLU A 434 -17.82 1.29 -16.36
CA GLU A 434 -16.87 0.17 -16.59
C GLU A 434 -17.29 -1.08 -15.82
N VAL A 435 -17.61 -0.96 -14.52
CA VAL A 435 -18.05 -2.12 -13.71
C VAL A 435 -19.28 -2.79 -14.29
N LEU A 436 -20.31 -2.02 -14.66
CA LEU A 436 -21.54 -2.56 -15.24
C LEU A 436 -21.26 -3.25 -16.59
N LEU A 437 -20.57 -2.56 -17.49
CA LEU A 437 -20.33 -3.05 -18.85
C LEU A 437 -19.36 -4.23 -18.92
N VAL A 438 -18.33 -4.25 -18.08
CA VAL A 438 -17.39 -5.38 -18.00
C VAL A 438 -18.07 -6.60 -17.38
N GLN A 439 -18.97 -6.41 -16.40
CA GLN A 439 -19.77 -7.51 -15.86
C GLN A 439 -20.70 -8.12 -16.93
N GLU A 440 -21.30 -7.28 -17.78
CA GLU A 440 -22.13 -7.75 -18.90
C GLU A 440 -21.30 -8.47 -19.97
N LEU A 441 -20.12 -7.92 -20.31
CA LEU A 441 -19.16 -8.54 -21.21
C LEU A 441 -18.74 -9.93 -20.71
N ALA A 442 -18.38 -10.03 -19.43
CA ALA A 442 -18.00 -11.30 -18.82
C ALA A 442 -19.14 -12.33 -18.87
N GLY A 443 -20.40 -11.90 -18.67
CA GLY A 443 -21.56 -12.79 -18.81
C GLY A 443 -21.77 -13.37 -20.21
N ARG A 444 -21.15 -12.78 -21.24
CA ARG A 444 -21.28 -13.20 -22.65
C ARG A 444 -20.11 -14.05 -23.14
N VAL A 445 -18.99 -14.04 -22.43
CA VAL A 445 -17.78 -14.82 -22.78
C VAL A 445 -17.64 -15.95 -21.78
N ARG A 446 -17.44 -17.20 -22.24
CA ARG A 446 -17.24 -18.31 -21.29
C ARG A 446 -15.89 -18.16 -20.59
N GLY A 447 -15.87 -18.21 -19.26
CA GLY A 447 -14.65 -18.16 -18.46
C GLY A 447 -13.62 -19.26 -18.76
N SER A 448 -14.05 -20.37 -19.40
CA SER A 448 -13.14 -21.41 -19.90
C SER A 448 -12.37 -21.00 -21.16
N GLU A 449 -12.84 -19.99 -21.89
CA GLU A 449 -12.19 -19.42 -23.08
C GLU A 449 -11.27 -18.26 -22.69
N VAL A 450 -11.80 -17.30 -21.94
CA VAL A 450 -11.07 -16.12 -21.44
C VAL A 450 -11.62 -15.75 -20.06
N ILE A 451 -10.75 -15.59 -19.08
CA ILE A 451 -11.12 -15.06 -17.76
C ILE A 451 -11.16 -13.53 -17.88
N ILE A 452 -12.32 -12.94 -17.60
CA ILE A 452 -12.52 -11.48 -17.62
C ILE A 452 -12.75 -11.04 -16.19
N ASN A 453 -11.92 -10.16 -15.64
CA ASN A 453 -12.04 -9.71 -14.26
C ASN A 453 -11.92 -8.18 -14.12
N MET A 454 -12.47 -7.65 -13.03
CA MET A 454 -12.46 -6.23 -12.71
C MET A 454 -11.58 -5.98 -11.49
N LEU A 455 -10.54 -5.17 -11.64
CA LEU A 455 -9.51 -4.96 -10.61
C LEU A 455 -9.65 -3.59 -9.97
N ASN A 456 -9.78 -3.55 -8.65
CA ASN A 456 -9.63 -2.34 -7.86
C ASN A 456 -8.33 -2.40 -7.05
N PRO A 457 -7.33 -1.54 -7.35
CA PRO A 457 -6.05 -1.51 -6.65
C PRO A 457 -6.11 -0.82 -5.27
N GLY A 458 -7.28 -0.27 -4.89
CA GLY A 458 -7.43 0.57 -3.71
C GLY A 458 -6.74 1.93 -3.85
N LEU A 459 -6.75 2.72 -2.78
CA LEU A 459 -6.14 4.05 -2.76
C LEU A 459 -4.61 3.95 -2.95
N CYS A 460 -4.13 4.32 -4.14
CA CYS A 460 -2.71 4.34 -4.49
C CYS A 460 -2.25 5.76 -4.85
N HIS A 461 -0.94 6.02 -4.71
CA HIS A 461 -0.31 7.24 -5.21
C HIS A 461 -0.34 7.27 -6.75
N SER A 462 -1.44 7.70 -7.36
CA SER A 462 -1.56 7.79 -8.81
C SER A 462 -1.32 9.22 -9.33
N GLN A 463 -0.77 9.32 -10.53
CA GLN A 463 -0.70 10.58 -11.29
C GLN A 463 -2.04 10.95 -11.96
N LEU A 464 -3.13 10.21 -11.70
CA LEU A 464 -4.46 10.48 -12.25
C LEU A 464 -5.09 11.73 -11.61
N GLY A 465 -4.65 12.16 -10.43
CA GLY A 465 -5.16 13.35 -9.75
C GLY A 465 -4.26 14.58 -9.88
N ARG A 466 -3.78 14.93 -11.08
CA ARG A 466 -2.94 16.15 -11.26
C ARG A 466 -3.67 17.44 -10.90
N GLU A 467 -5.00 17.41 -10.90
CA GLU A 467 -5.91 18.52 -10.56
C GLU A 467 -6.50 18.41 -9.13
N SER A 468 -6.06 17.45 -8.30
CA SER A 468 -6.77 17.18 -7.03
C SER A 468 -6.55 18.22 -5.92
N ASP A 469 -7.63 18.52 -5.19
CA ASP A 469 -7.64 19.38 -3.99
C ASP A 469 -6.58 18.97 -2.94
N TRP A 470 -6.06 19.95 -2.20
CA TRP A 470 -4.98 19.79 -1.21
C TRP A 470 -5.36 18.79 -0.10
N LYS A 471 -6.65 18.65 0.21
CA LYS A 471 -7.18 17.66 1.16
C LYS A 471 -6.97 16.22 0.68
N LEU A 472 -7.20 15.95 -0.61
CA LEU A 472 -6.96 14.64 -1.21
C LEU A 472 -5.47 14.33 -1.29
N THR A 473 -4.63 15.35 -1.48
CA THR A 473 -3.17 15.22 -1.44
C THR A 473 -2.67 14.84 -0.03
N LEU A 474 -3.21 15.45 1.02
CA LEU A 474 -2.87 15.11 2.41
C LEU A 474 -3.36 13.71 2.80
N MET A 475 -4.58 13.32 2.40
CA MET A 475 -5.11 11.98 2.62
C MET A 475 -4.29 10.91 1.88
N LYS A 476 -3.90 11.17 0.62
CA LYS A 476 -3.01 10.30 -0.15
C LYS A 476 -1.66 10.13 0.54
N MET A 477 -1.05 11.19 1.09
CA MET A 477 0.22 11.08 1.83
C MET A 477 0.14 10.21 3.09
N LEU A 478 -1.04 10.08 3.71
CA LEU A 478 -1.22 9.34 4.96
C LEU A 478 -1.71 7.90 4.75
N LEU A 479 -2.51 7.66 3.71
CA LEU A 479 -3.26 6.40 3.53
C LEU A 479 -3.01 5.71 2.19
N ALA A 480 -2.46 6.38 1.18
CA ALA A 480 -2.28 5.76 -0.13
C ALA A 480 -1.09 4.79 -0.14
N ARG A 481 -1.27 3.66 -0.81
CA ARG A 481 -0.19 2.71 -1.08
C ARG A 481 0.77 3.28 -2.12
N SER A 482 2.03 2.84 -2.07
CA SER A 482 2.95 3.08 -3.17
C SER A 482 2.41 2.44 -4.45
N THR A 483 2.77 2.98 -5.61
CA THR A 483 2.40 2.39 -6.91
C THR A 483 2.98 0.99 -7.08
N GLU A 484 4.15 0.73 -6.49
CA GLU A 484 4.77 -0.59 -6.49
C GLU A 484 3.88 -1.63 -5.79
N VAL A 485 3.37 -1.31 -4.59
CA VAL A 485 2.48 -2.23 -3.85
C VAL A 485 1.13 -2.34 -4.55
N GLY A 486 0.54 -1.20 -4.93
CA GLY A 486 -0.75 -1.17 -5.61
C GLY A 486 -0.75 -1.98 -6.91
N SER A 487 0.35 -1.92 -7.67
CA SER A 487 0.46 -2.64 -8.95
C SER A 487 0.49 -4.17 -8.80
N ARG A 488 0.74 -4.70 -7.61
CA ARG A 488 0.66 -6.15 -7.36
C ARG A 488 -0.76 -6.69 -7.53
N THR A 489 -1.79 -5.85 -7.34
CA THR A 489 -3.18 -6.25 -7.60
C THR A 489 -3.45 -6.39 -9.10
N LEU A 490 -2.80 -5.57 -9.94
CA LEU A 490 -2.85 -5.70 -11.41
C LEU A 490 -2.22 -7.03 -11.84
N VAL A 491 -1.08 -7.38 -11.26
CA VAL A 491 -0.43 -8.69 -11.48
C VAL A 491 -1.33 -9.82 -11.00
N ALA A 492 -1.93 -9.71 -9.81
CA ALA A 492 -2.85 -10.71 -9.28
C ALA A 492 -4.04 -10.95 -10.22
N GLY A 493 -4.61 -9.89 -10.81
CA GLY A 493 -5.68 -10.02 -11.79
C GLY A 493 -5.27 -10.73 -13.07
N ALA A 494 -4.07 -10.45 -13.58
CA ALA A 494 -3.51 -11.15 -14.74
C ALA A 494 -3.21 -12.63 -14.47
N SER A 495 -3.07 -13.03 -13.20
CA SER A 495 -2.78 -14.40 -12.77
C SER A 495 -3.98 -15.12 -12.16
N ALA A 496 -5.11 -14.45 -11.97
CA ALA A 496 -6.26 -14.97 -11.24
C ALA A 496 -6.88 -16.20 -11.91
N GLY A 497 -7.51 -17.06 -11.12
CA GLY A 497 -8.17 -18.26 -11.58
C GLY A 497 -9.60 -18.00 -12.07
N LEU A 498 -10.31 -19.09 -12.37
CA LEU A 498 -11.67 -19.05 -12.91
C LEU A 498 -12.67 -18.38 -11.96
N GLU A 499 -12.41 -18.42 -10.66
CA GLU A 499 -13.19 -17.74 -9.62
C GLU A 499 -13.26 -16.22 -9.81
N SER A 500 -12.32 -15.63 -10.55
CA SER A 500 -12.30 -14.20 -10.86
C SER A 500 -13.14 -13.81 -12.08
N HIS A 501 -13.60 -14.77 -12.89
CA HIS A 501 -14.35 -14.47 -14.11
C HIS A 501 -15.69 -13.79 -13.77
N GLY A 502 -15.91 -12.59 -14.34
CA GLY A 502 -17.05 -11.72 -14.07
C GLY A 502 -17.04 -11.08 -12.67
N ALA A 503 -15.99 -11.29 -11.88
CA ALA A 503 -15.92 -10.85 -10.50
C ALA A 503 -15.21 -9.51 -10.33
N TYR A 504 -15.61 -8.80 -9.27
CA TYR A 504 -14.88 -7.66 -8.74
C TYR A 504 -13.79 -8.13 -7.80
N MET A 505 -12.57 -7.68 -8.05
CA MET A 505 -11.41 -7.96 -7.21
C MET A 505 -10.99 -6.71 -6.47
N HIS A 506 -10.85 -6.83 -5.15
CA HIS A 506 -10.33 -5.78 -4.28
C HIS A 506 -9.06 -6.30 -3.61
N ASP A 507 -7.99 -5.53 -3.63
CA ASP A 507 -6.72 -5.89 -3.00
C ASP A 507 -6.13 -7.25 -3.44
N GLY A 508 -6.45 -7.67 -4.67
CA GLY A 508 -5.99 -8.94 -5.24
C GLY A 508 -6.87 -10.15 -4.93
N TYR A 509 -8.01 -9.96 -4.24
CA TYR A 509 -8.95 -11.01 -3.90
C TYR A 509 -10.31 -10.77 -4.54
N VAL A 510 -11.01 -11.84 -4.89
CA VAL A 510 -12.42 -11.77 -5.33
C VAL A 510 -13.28 -11.31 -4.16
N GLU A 511 -13.96 -10.18 -4.33
CA GLU A 511 -14.77 -9.55 -3.28
C GLU A 511 -15.99 -8.85 -3.88
N ASN A 512 -16.93 -9.64 -4.41
CA ASN A 512 -18.17 -9.12 -5.00
C ASN A 512 -19.06 -8.37 -3.99
N THR A 513 -18.85 -8.54 -2.68
CA THR A 513 -19.55 -7.80 -1.62
C THR A 513 -19.16 -6.31 -1.59
N SER A 514 -17.99 -5.97 -2.14
CA SER A 514 -17.47 -4.59 -2.24
C SER A 514 -18.02 -3.83 -3.44
N LEU A 515 -18.83 -4.47 -4.29
CA LEU A 515 -19.63 -3.78 -5.30
C LEU A 515 -20.67 -2.87 -4.64
N SER A 516 -20.89 -1.70 -5.25
CA SER A 516 -21.88 -0.74 -4.77
C SER A 516 -23.27 -1.38 -4.67
N SER A 517 -24.10 -0.86 -3.78
CA SER A 517 -25.48 -1.31 -3.61
C SER A 517 -26.27 -1.22 -4.94
N PHE A 518 -26.02 -0.17 -5.72
CA PHE A 518 -26.63 0.01 -7.04
C PHE A 518 -26.24 -1.11 -8.02
N VAL A 519 -24.94 -1.45 -8.16
CA VAL A 519 -24.51 -2.54 -9.06
C VAL A 519 -25.15 -3.88 -8.69
N ARG A 520 -25.40 -4.11 -7.39
CA ARG A 520 -26.02 -5.33 -6.87
C ARG A 520 -27.55 -5.31 -6.89
N SER A 521 -28.19 -4.19 -7.23
CA SER A 521 -29.65 -4.06 -7.24
C SER A 521 -30.26 -4.48 -8.58
N ASP A 522 -31.59 -4.62 -8.60
CA ASP A 522 -32.32 -4.90 -9.85
C ASP A 522 -32.29 -3.69 -10.80
N GLU A 523 -32.27 -2.46 -10.28
CA GLU A 523 -32.07 -1.25 -11.08
C GLU A 523 -30.69 -1.23 -11.73
N GLY A 524 -29.63 -1.63 -11.00
CA GLY A 524 -28.29 -1.77 -11.57
C GLY A 524 -28.25 -2.78 -12.71
N ARG A 525 -28.98 -3.89 -12.59
CA ARG A 525 -29.13 -4.88 -13.67
C ARG A 525 -29.81 -4.28 -14.90
N GLN A 526 -30.92 -3.54 -14.73
CA GLN A 526 -31.62 -2.87 -15.83
C GLN A 526 -30.73 -1.81 -16.51
N ALA A 527 -30.02 -1.00 -15.69
CA ALA A 527 -29.08 -0.02 -16.20
C ALA A 527 -27.96 -0.67 -17.01
N ARG A 528 -27.42 -1.81 -16.53
CA ARG A 528 -26.40 -2.59 -17.23
C ARG A 528 -26.87 -3.07 -18.61
N GLU A 529 -28.05 -3.68 -18.68
CA GLU A 529 -28.62 -4.16 -19.94
C GLU A 529 -28.85 -3.01 -20.94
N LYS A 530 -29.39 -1.89 -20.47
CA LYS A 530 -29.62 -0.70 -21.30
C LYS A 530 -28.30 -0.09 -21.81
N LEU A 531 -27.34 0.10 -20.93
CA LEU A 531 -26.01 0.60 -21.29
C LEU A 531 -25.30 -0.29 -22.29
N TRP A 532 -25.43 -1.62 -22.13
CA TRP A 532 -24.83 -2.55 -23.07
C TRP A 532 -25.46 -2.45 -24.45
N ALA A 533 -26.78 -2.31 -24.54
CA ALA A 533 -27.47 -2.10 -25.81
C ALA A 533 -27.02 -0.80 -26.50
N GLU A 534 -26.95 0.31 -25.75
CA GLU A 534 -26.44 1.60 -26.26
C GLU A 534 -24.98 1.46 -26.73
N LEU A 535 -24.09 0.95 -25.87
CA LEU A 535 -22.68 0.76 -26.21
C LEU A 535 -22.51 -0.13 -27.44
N SER A 536 -23.27 -1.23 -27.54
CA SER A 536 -23.20 -2.13 -28.70
C SER A 536 -23.52 -1.40 -30.00
N SER A 537 -24.55 -0.55 -30.00
CA SER A 537 -24.91 0.28 -31.16
C SER A 537 -23.79 1.27 -31.52
N ILE A 538 -23.20 1.92 -30.51
CA ILE A 538 -22.07 2.84 -30.70
C ILE A 538 -20.88 2.10 -31.33
N LEU A 539 -20.50 0.95 -30.76
CA LEU A 539 -19.33 0.20 -31.20
C LEU A 539 -19.51 -0.42 -32.58
N GLU A 540 -20.71 -0.89 -32.94
CA GLU A 540 -21.02 -1.33 -34.31
C GLU A 540 -20.96 -0.18 -35.32
N GLY A 541 -21.29 1.05 -34.90
CA GLY A 541 -21.08 2.26 -35.71
C GLY A 541 -19.59 2.60 -35.93
N VAL A 542 -18.73 2.29 -34.96
CA VAL A 542 -17.28 2.54 -35.04
C VAL A 542 -16.55 1.43 -35.82
N TYR A 543 -16.86 0.16 -35.55
CA TYR A 543 -16.26 -1.00 -36.22
C TYR A 543 -17.33 -2.09 -36.42
N PRO A 544 -17.94 -2.15 -37.61
CA PRO A 544 -18.99 -3.13 -37.90
C PRO A 544 -18.52 -4.58 -37.68
N GLY A 545 -19.33 -5.36 -36.97
CA GLY A 545 -19.06 -6.75 -36.62
C GLY A 545 -18.27 -6.96 -35.33
N VAL A 546 -17.86 -5.89 -34.62
CA VAL A 546 -17.09 -6.03 -33.37
C VAL A 546 -17.81 -6.85 -32.31
N MET A 547 -19.14 -6.80 -32.28
CA MET A 547 -19.94 -7.52 -31.29
C MET A 547 -20.00 -9.03 -31.56
N GLN A 548 -19.48 -9.50 -32.69
CA GLN A 548 -19.30 -10.95 -32.95
C GLN A 548 -18.15 -11.55 -32.14
N ASN A 549 -17.32 -10.71 -31.49
CA ASN A 549 -16.18 -11.18 -30.71
C ASN A 549 -16.56 -11.73 -29.32
N VAL A 550 -17.76 -11.42 -28.80
CA VAL A 550 -18.21 -11.91 -27.48
C VAL A 550 -18.74 -13.33 -27.55
#